data_AF-A0A7C3P2Q3-F1
#
_entry.id   AF-A0A7C3P2Q3-F1
#
_cell.length_a   1.000
_cell.length_b   1.000
_cell.length_c   1.000
_cell.angle_alpha   90.00
_cell.angle_beta   90.00
_cell.angle_gamma   90.00
#
_symmetry.space_group_name_H-M   'P 1'
#
loop_
_entity.id
_entity.type
_entity.pdbx_description
1 polymer ?
#
loop_
_entity_poly.entity_id
_entity_poly.type
_entity_poly.pdbx_seq_one_letter_code
_entity_poly.pdbx_strand_id
1 'polypeptide(L)'
;MSFKVLVKNCLFLPLAIGLLLGGCGGKGVKTTEGDPETLYREGLVRFNKRDYSEALKRFQELKANFPDHPPFTLRAELKVGDCHFLMKEYVEAIAAYEEFKKIHPTHEEMPYVQYQIAMSHFNQMLSLDRDQTATQKALSNFEYLVANFPPSLFTEKAKEKIEICKKRLADHEFYVGSYYYRKKNYGAASHRFQKLLVSFPGMANEDETLLLLGKCYLELDQEAKARGVLSKVVDEYPQSASSKEAKSLLAKSTNEKKLEKKKPPQDEPEDFPLTKYQDERRQSVPLQSPLTLPVRKINPHPRVEMELDFTPEEEKRIVISPTSPARSGEKRNQKHRTSTGSGEAKWVDQREPINITSDEVETYTRENRVIFRGSVIARQKDMVIYADSIEAILMKEGKGIEKVIASGNVKVQQGLRVAHCQRAVFHNPEQSVLLTGDPEVWEGENRVSGEAILFDISRNRVEVKGGVNRRGKAKIYPEKGFEKFK
;
A
#
# COMPACT_ATOMS: atom_id res chain seq x y z
N MET A 1 67.41 -62.55 11.76
CA MET A 1 68.14 -63.31 12.78
C MET A 1 67.90 -62.67 14.13
N SER A 2 67.36 -63.45 15.06
CA SER A 2 66.98 -63.08 16.42
C SER A 2 68.18 -63.05 17.38
N PHE A 3 68.17 -62.15 18.39
CA PHE A 3 68.45 -62.40 19.83
C PHE A 3 68.65 -61.04 20.56
N LYS A 4 67.75 -60.64 21.47
CA LYS A 4 67.70 -60.83 22.95
C LYS A 4 68.52 -59.79 23.77
N VAL A 5 67.86 -58.87 24.50
CA VAL A 5 67.42 -58.87 25.93
C VAL A 5 68.43 -58.17 26.87
N LEU A 6 67.99 -57.16 27.63
CA LEU A 6 68.09 -56.92 29.10
C LEU A 6 67.86 -55.42 29.39
N VAL A 7 66.70 -54.92 29.85
CA VAL A 7 66.11 -54.91 31.22
C VAL A 7 66.99 -54.25 32.30
N LYS A 8 66.56 -53.09 32.82
CA LYS A 8 66.45 -52.84 34.28
C LYS A 8 65.52 -51.66 34.63
N ASN A 9 64.74 -51.88 35.68
CA ASN A 9 63.52 -51.20 36.15
C ASN A 9 63.77 -50.00 37.08
N CYS A 10 62.64 -49.36 37.45
CA CYS A 10 62.35 -48.54 38.64
C CYS A 10 62.67 -47.04 38.49
N LEU A 11 61.82 -46.08 38.87
CA LEU A 11 60.76 -46.05 39.88
C LEU A 11 59.82 -44.83 39.63
N PHE A 12 58.57 -44.95 40.10
CA PHE A 12 57.48 -43.95 40.13
C PHE A 12 57.82 -42.61 40.83
N LEU A 13 57.30 -41.48 40.32
CA LEU A 13 56.40 -40.56 41.07
C LEU A 13 55.71 -39.54 40.13
N PRO A 14 54.38 -39.33 40.21
CA PRO A 14 53.67 -38.30 39.46
C PRO A 14 53.60 -36.98 40.25
N LEU A 15 53.78 -35.83 39.60
CA LEU A 15 53.37 -34.53 40.15
C LEU A 15 52.64 -33.72 39.09
N ALA A 16 51.33 -33.62 39.33
CA ALA A 16 50.41 -32.74 38.65
C ALA A 16 50.68 -31.27 38.99
N ILE A 17 50.08 -30.40 38.19
CA ILE A 17 49.85 -28.95 38.39
C ILE A 17 50.95 -28.07 37.79
N GLY A 18 50.72 -27.68 36.53
CA GLY A 18 51.46 -26.65 35.83
C GLY A 18 50.56 -25.94 34.83
N LEU A 19 49.86 -24.92 35.32
CA LEU A 19 49.33 -23.73 34.63
C LEU A 19 48.56 -23.91 33.32
N LEU A 20 47.26 -23.64 33.45
CA LEU A 20 46.42 -22.92 32.48
C LEU A 20 47.19 -21.76 31.85
N LEU A 21 47.54 -21.88 30.58
CA LEU A 21 47.71 -20.74 29.69
C LEU A 21 46.71 -20.89 28.55
N GLY A 22 45.77 -19.95 28.54
CA GLY A 22 44.72 -19.85 27.56
C GLY A 22 45.27 -19.66 26.15
N GLY A 23 44.67 -20.40 25.24
CA GLY A 23 44.77 -20.20 23.81
C GLY A 23 43.39 -20.40 23.21
N CYS A 24 42.41 -19.60 23.67
CA CYS A 24 41.20 -19.39 22.88
C CYS A 24 41.65 -18.84 21.52
N GLY A 25 41.55 -19.66 20.49
CA GLY A 25 41.53 -19.21 19.11
C GLY A 25 40.32 -18.32 18.93
N GLY A 26 40.49 -17.03 19.23
CA GLY A 26 39.55 -16.00 18.86
C GLY A 26 39.39 -16.07 17.35
N LYS A 27 38.22 -16.51 16.88
CA LYS A 27 37.75 -16.16 15.55
C LYS A 27 37.91 -14.66 15.46
N GLY A 28 38.79 -14.20 14.58
CA GLY A 28 39.05 -12.78 14.39
C GLY A 28 37.71 -12.08 14.23
N VAL A 29 37.37 -11.28 15.23
CA VAL A 29 36.33 -10.27 15.08
C VAL A 29 36.90 -9.35 14.04
N LYS A 30 36.45 -9.49 12.78
CA LYS A 30 36.56 -8.40 11.84
C LYS A 30 35.91 -7.24 12.57
N THR A 31 36.71 -6.25 12.96
CA THR A 31 36.21 -4.93 13.34
C THR A 31 35.41 -4.44 12.16
N THR A 32 34.11 -4.72 12.17
CA THR A 32 33.13 -4.22 11.22
C THR A 32 33.17 -2.70 11.37
N GLU A 33 33.62 -1.99 10.33
CA GLU A 33 33.53 -0.53 10.31
C GLU A 33 32.06 -0.14 10.45
N GLY A 34 31.74 0.57 11.55
CA GLY A 34 30.42 1.16 11.78
C GLY A 34 29.56 0.45 12.85
N ASP A 35 28.80 1.25 13.59
CA ASP A 35 27.72 0.82 14.49
C ASP A 35 26.43 0.54 13.67
N PRO A 36 25.56 -0.42 14.05
CA PRO A 36 24.35 -0.78 13.29
C PRO A 36 23.44 0.41 12.99
N GLU A 37 23.28 1.34 13.94
CA GLU A 37 22.49 2.55 13.71
C GLU A 37 23.15 3.43 12.65
N THR A 38 24.47 3.53 12.67
CA THR A 38 25.24 4.33 11.71
C THR A 38 25.11 3.79 10.29
N LEU A 39 25.28 2.47 10.09
CA LEU A 39 25.07 1.85 8.78
C LEU A 39 23.63 2.02 8.27
N TYR A 40 22.65 1.88 9.17
CA TYR A 40 21.25 2.09 8.82
C TYR A 40 21.00 3.55 8.40
N ARG A 41 21.55 4.51 9.15
CA ARG A 41 21.47 5.94 8.80
C ARG A 41 22.12 6.23 7.45
N GLU A 42 23.31 5.70 7.18
CA GLU A 42 23.97 5.87 5.88
C GLU A 42 23.15 5.29 4.73
N GLY A 43 22.55 4.12 4.93
CA GLY A 43 21.61 3.53 3.98
C GLY A 43 20.41 4.44 3.72
N LEU A 44 19.83 5.04 4.77
CA LEU A 44 18.72 5.99 4.64
C LEU A 44 19.11 7.28 3.88
N VAL A 45 20.32 7.82 4.09
CA VAL A 45 20.81 8.98 3.34
C VAL A 45 20.78 8.68 1.85
N ARG A 46 21.27 7.50 1.46
CA ARG A 46 21.31 7.04 0.07
C ARG A 46 19.90 6.79 -0.47
N PHE A 47 19.07 6.11 0.32
CA PHE A 47 17.68 5.81 -0.03
C PHE A 47 16.88 7.08 -0.32
N ASN A 48 17.00 8.10 0.53
CA ASN A 48 16.29 9.38 0.39
C ASN A 48 16.78 10.18 -0.83
N LYS A 49 18.04 10.01 -1.22
CA LYS A 49 18.60 10.55 -2.47
C LYS A 49 18.19 9.76 -3.72
N ARG A 50 17.37 8.72 -3.56
CA ARG A 50 16.98 7.75 -4.61
C ARG A 50 18.16 6.95 -5.18
N ASP A 51 19.27 6.92 -4.45
CA ASP A 51 20.46 6.13 -4.75
C ASP A 51 20.25 4.71 -4.17
N TYR A 52 19.27 3.99 -4.73
CA TYR A 52 18.76 2.74 -4.16
C TYR A 52 19.78 1.61 -4.22
N SER A 53 20.69 1.61 -5.19
CA SER A 53 21.75 0.61 -5.32
C SER A 53 22.79 0.76 -4.20
N GLU A 54 23.23 1.98 -3.90
CA GLU A 54 24.13 2.22 -2.77
C GLU A 54 23.43 2.06 -1.42
N ALA A 55 22.15 2.43 -1.33
CA ALA A 55 21.33 2.19 -0.14
C ALA A 55 21.23 0.69 0.16
N LEU A 56 20.94 -0.13 -0.86
CA LEU A 56 20.85 -1.58 -0.77
C LEU A 56 22.16 -2.18 -0.23
N LYS A 57 23.32 -1.74 -0.73
CA LYS A 57 24.63 -2.19 -0.22
C LYS A 57 24.77 -1.94 1.27
N ARG A 58 24.42 -0.75 1.76
CA ARG A 58 24.50 -0.39 3.19
C ARG A 58 23.54 -1.20 4.05
N PHE A 59 22.31 -1.42 3.59
CA PHE A 59 21.36 -2.25 4.32
C PHE A 59 21.76 -3.73 4.34
N GLN A 60 22.32 -4.27 3.24
CA GLN A 60 22.86 -5.63 3.19
C GLN A 60 24.11 -5.80 4.06
N GLU A 61 25.00 -4.80 4.07
CA GLU A 61 26.16 -4.75 4.95
C GLU A 61 25.74 -4.81 6.42
N LEU A 62 24.70 -4.05 6.80
CA LEU A 62 24.12 -4.11 8.14
C LEU A 62 23.56 -5.52 8.44
N LYS A 63 22.75 -6.10 7.56
CA LYS A 63 22.21 -7.47 7.72
C LYS A 63 23.32 -8.50 7.92
N ALA A 64 24.40 -8.40 7.14
CA ALA A 64 25.48 -9.38 7.15
C ALA A 64 26.37 -9.25 8.40
N ASN A 65 26.67 -8.03 8.82
CA ASN A 65 27.59 -7.75 9.92
C ASN A 65 26.89 -7.75 11.29
N PHE A 66 25.59 -7.47 11.34
CA PHE A 66 24.82 -7.29 12.57
C PHE A 66 23.45 -8.01 12.52
N PRO A 67 23.40 -9.35 12.33
CA PRO A 67 22.14 -10.09 12.19
C PRO A 67 21.25 -10.05 13.45
N ASP A 68 21.84 -10.02 14.65
CA ASP A 68 21.10 -10.10 15.93
C ASP A 68 20.91 -8.73 16.62
N HIS A 69 20.81 -7.64 15.84
CA HIS A 69 20.75 -6.26 16.37
C HIS A 69 19.47 -5.47 15.99
N PRO A 70 18.27 -5.98 16.35
CA PRO A 70 17.05 -5.20 16.22
C PRO A 70 17.12 -3.92 17.10
N PRO A 71 16.41 -2.85 16.73
CA PRO A 71 15.44 -2.76 15.63
C PRO A 71 16.08 -2.48 14.26
N PHE A 72 17.37 -2.15 14.20
CA PHE A 72 18.02 -1.68 12.98
C PHE A 72 18.12 -2.77 11.91
N THR A 73 18.41 -4.01 12.30
CA THR A 73 18.48 -5.14 11.36
C THR A 73 17.13 -5.41 10.71
N LEU A 74 16.04 -5.46 11.48
CA LEU A 74 14.68 -5.64 10.96
C LEU A 74 14.29 -4.51 10.00
N ARG A 75 14.62 -3.26 10.36
CA ARG A 75 14.37 -2.11 9.49
C ARG A 75 15.19 -2.17 8.21
N ALA A 76 16.45 -2.61 8.29
CA ALA A 76 17.31 -2.79 7.13
C ALA A 76 16.77 -3.89 6.21
N GLU A 77 16.25 -4.99 6.74
CA GLU A 77 15.61 -6.06 5.96
C GLU A 77 14.42 -5.57 5.15
N LEU A 78 13.52 -4.81 5.78
CA LEU A 78 12.42 -4.17 5.07
C LEU A 78 12.94 -3.22 4.00
N LYS A 79 13.97 -2.43 4.31
CA LYS A 79 14.58 -1.50 3.36
C LYS A 79 15.28 -2.18 2.19
N VAL A 80 15.82 -3.39 2.35
CA VAL A 80 16.35 -4.20 1.24
C VAL A 80 15.24 -4.49 0.23
N GLY A 81 14.06 -4.95 0.72
CA GLY A 81 12.89 -5.15 -0.13
C GLY A 81 12.41 -3.85 -0.79
N ASP A 82 12.38 -2.73 -0.04
CA ASP A 82 12.01 -1.42 -0.57
C ASP A 82 12.95 -0.96 -1.70
N CYS A 83 14.26 -1.17 -1.54
CA CYS A 83 15.25 -0.79 -2.56
C CYS A 83 15.01 -1.55 -3.86
N HIS A 84 14.89 -2.87 -3.80
CA HIS A 84 14.59 -3.69 -4.97
C HIS A 84 13.27 -3.27 -5.63
N PHE A 85 12.22 -3.04 -4.84
CA PHE A 85 10.93 -2.59 -5.35
C PHE A 85 11.04 -1.25 -6.10
N LEU A 86 11.76 -0.28 -5.54
CA LEU A 86 11.92 1.06 -6.14
C LEU A 86 12.85 1.05 -7.36
N MET A 87 13.77 0.09 -7.44
CA MET A 87 14.56 -0.19 -8.64
C MET A 87 13.77 -0.97 -9.71
N LYS A 88 12.53 -1.37 -9.40
CA LYS A 88 11.66 -2.23 -10.24
C LYS A 88 12.16 -3.66 -10.42
N GLU A 89 13.03 -4.09 -9.52
CA GLU A 89 13.56 -5.45 -9.38
C GLU A 89 12.55 -6.26 -8.56
N TYR A 90 11.36 -6.48 -9.13
CA TYR A 90 10.23 -6.98 -8.37
C TYR A 90 10.40 -8.44 -7.91
N VAL A 91 11.19 -9.25 -8.60
CA VAL A 91 11.45 -10.64 -8.22
C VAL A 91 12.31 -10.69 -6.96
N GLU A 92 13.35 -9.88 -6.93
CA GLU A 92 14.25 -9.69 -5.79
C GLU A 92 13.50 -9.07 -4.61
N ALA A 93 12.63 -8.10 -4.87
CA ALA A 93 11.76 -7.51 -3.85
C ALA A 93 10.86 -8.56 -3.20
N ILE A 94 10.19 -9.40 -4.01
CA ILE A 94 9.36 -10.50 -3.50
C ILE A 94 10.17 -11.43 -2.62
N ALA A 95 11.36 -11.85 -3.07
CA ALA A 95 12.23 -12.74 -2.30
C ALA A 95 12.61 -12.13 -0.94
N ALA A 96 12.97 -10.85 -0.91
CA ALA A 96 13.32 -10.15 0.33
C ALA A 96 12.13 -10.02 1.29
N TYR A 97 10.94 -9.69 0.79
CA TYR A 97 9.74 -9.59 1.63
C TYR A 97 9.23 -10.95 2.10
N GLU A 98 9.31 -12.00 1.28
CA GLU A 98 8.96 -13.37 1.69
C GLU A 98 9.93 -13.91 2.74
N GLU A 99 11.22 -13.61 2.61
CA GLU A 99 12.22 -13.91 3.64
C GLU A 99 11.84 -13.24 4.97
N PHE A 100 11.56 -11.93 4.97
CA PHE A 100 11.12 -11.22 6.17
C PHE A 100 9.85 -11.84 6.76
N LYS A 101 8.83 -12.12 5.93
CA LYS A 101 7.59 -12.77 6.37
C LYS A 101 7.84 -14.13 7.04
N LYS A 102 8.77 -14.92 6.48
CA LYS A 102 9.10 -16.25 6.97
C LYS A 102 9.82 -16.20 8.31
N ILE A 103 10.76 -15.27 8.47
CA ILE A 103 11.59 -15.15 9.68
C ILE A 103 10.82 -14.41 10.79
N HIS A 104 9.98 -13.42 10.44
CA HIS A 104 9.32 -12.51 11.39
C HIS A 104 7.78 -12.49 11.24
N PRO A 105 7.07 -13.64 11.34
CA PRO A 105 5.65 -13.75 11.01
C PRO A 105 4.70 -12.95 11.92
N THR A 106 5.15 -12.53 13.10
CA THR A 106 4.34 -11.77 14.08
C THR A 106 4.74 -10.29 14.16
N HIS A 107 5.55 -9.79 13.23
CA HIS A 107 6.01 -8.40 13.24
C HIS A 107 4.86 -7.40 12.93
N GLU A 108 4.94 -6.18 13.45
CA GLU A 108 3.89 -5.16 13.27
C GLU A 108 3.72 -4.72 11.79
N GLU A 109 4.82 -4.74 11.03
CA GLU A 109 4.84 -4.38 9.60
C GLU A 109 4.36 -5.51 8.66
N MET A 110 3.85 -6.63 9.18
CA MET A 110 3.38 -7.73 8.33
C MET A 110 2.29 -7.34 7.31
N PRO A 111 1.33 -6.44 7.61
CA PRO A 111 0.41 -5.92 6.61
C PRO A 111 1.11 -5.15 5.47
N TYR A 112 2.15 -4.36 5.79
CA TYR A 112 2.97 -3.66 4.80
C TYR A 112 3.74 -4.63 3.91
N VAL A 113 4.42 -5.62 4.52
CA VAL A 113 5.21 -6.63 3.82
C VAL A 113 4.34 -7.42 2.84
N GLN A 114 3.18 -7.90 3.30
CA GLN A 114 2.25 -8.64 2.44
C GLN A 114 1.68 -7.75 1.32
N TYR A 115 1.40 -6.49 1.60
CA TYR A 115 0.99 -5.52 0.58
C TYR A 115 2.09 -5.31 -0.48
N GLN A 116 3.36 -5.22 -0.07
CA GLN A 116 4.48 -5.01 -1.00
C GLN A 116 4.77 -6.25 -1.85
N ILE A 117 4.59 -7.47 -1.34
CA ILE A 117 4.62 -8.70 -2.15
C ILE A 117 3.53 -8.65 -3.23
N ALA A 118 2.30 -8.31 -2.83
CA ALA A 118 1.18 -8.17 -3.76
C ALA A 118 1.43 -7.09 -4.82
N MET A 119 1.93 -5.92 -4.40
CA MET A 119 2.31 -4.82 -5.29
C MET A 119 3.45 -5.18 -6.24
N SER A 120 4.41 -6.01 -5.81
CA SER A 120 5.50 -6.47 -6.67
C SER A 120 4.99 -7.36 -7.79
N HIS A 121 4.00 -8.22 -7.52
CA HIS A 121 3.28 -8.94 -8.56
C HIS A 121 2.40 -8.03 -9.42
N PHE A 122 1.72 -7.07 -8.81
CA PHE A 122 0.86 -6.11 -9.50
C PHE A 122 1.64 -5.30 -10.54
N ASN A 123 2.85 -4.85 -10.22
CA ASN A 123 3.70 -4.12 -11.16
C ASN A 123 4.30 -5.00 -12.27
N GLN A 124 4.21 -6.33 -12.16
CA GLN A 124 4.57 -7.27 -13.21
C GLN A 124 3.36 -7.67 -14.10
N MET A 125 2.17 -7.11 -13.85
CA MET A 125 0.99 -7.37 -14.66
C MET A 125 1.20 -6.94 -16.11
N LEU A 126 0.86 -7.85 -17.03
CA LEU A 126 0.93 -7.60 -18.46
C LEU A 126 -0.43 -7.14 -19.01
N SER A 127 -0.43 -6.77 -20.29
CA SER A 127 -1.67 -6.49 -21.03
C SER A 127 -2.59 -7.71 -21.05
N LEU A 128 -3.89 -7.46 -21.23
CA LEU A 128 -4.95 -8.47 -21.09
C LEU A 128 -4.85 -9.62 -22.10
N ASP A 129 -4.09 -9.49 -23.17
CA ASP A 129 -3.88 -10.50 -24.22
C ASP A 129 -2.71 -11.44 -23.89
N ARG A 130 -1.93 -11.13 -22.86
CA ARG A 130 -0.73 -11.88 -22.44
C ARG A 130 -1.01 -12.71 -21.19
N ASP A 131 -0.01 -13.50 -20.78
CA ASP A 131 -0.06 -14.33 -19.57
C ASP A 131 -0.45 -13.51 -18.33
N GLN A 132 -1.41 -14.05 -17.57
CA GLN A 132 -2.02 -13.37 -16.42
C GLN A 132 -1.53 -13.94 -15.07
N THR A 133 -0.45 -14.73 -15.04
CA THR A 133 0.07 -15.33 -13.81
C THR A 133 0.42 -14.28 -12.75
N ALA A 134 1.04 -13.16 -13.17
CA ALA A 134 1.35 -12.06 -12.27
C ALA A 134 0.08 -11.42 -11.68
N THR A 135 -0.97 -11.22 -12.49
CA THR A 135 -2.27 -10.71 -12.05
C THR A 135 -2.93 -11.63 -11.02
N GLN A 136 -2.91 -12.95 -11.24
CA GLN A 136 -3.45 -13.93 -10.30
C GLN A 136 -2.67 -13.97 -8.99
N LYS A 137 -1.33 -13.91 -9.06
CA LYS A 137 -0.48 -13.82 -7.86
C LYS A 137 -0.72 -12.52 -7.10
N ALA A 138 -0.89 -11.39 -7.78
CA ALA A 138 -1.23 -10.12 -7.14
C ALA A 138 -2.57 -10.21 -6.41
N LEU A 139 -3.63 -10.69 -7.11
CA LEU A 139 -4.96 -10.86 -6.56
C LEU A 139 -4.94 -11.73 -5.29
N SER A 140 -4.37 -12.93 -5.38
CA SER A 140 -4.29 -13.86 -4.23
C SER A 140 -3.54 -13.26 -3.03
N ASN A 141 -2.46 -12.50 -3.25
CA ASN A 141 -1.72 -11.87 -2.16
C ASN A 141 -2.48 -10.68 -1.54
N PHE A 142 -3.22 -9.90 -2.32
CA PHE A 142 -4.08 -8.84 -1.78
C PHE A 142 -5.28 -9.42 -1.02
N GLU A 143 -5.92 -10.47 -1.53
CA GLU A 143 -7.02 -11.16 -0.84
C GLU A 143 -6.53 -11.79 0.46
N TYR A 144 -5.34 -12.41 0.45
CA TYR A 144 -4.71 -12.90 1.67
C TYR A 144 -4.48 -11.77 2.69
N LEU A 145 -4.02 -10.60 2.26
CA LEU A 145 -3.84 -9.44 3.13
C LEU A 145 -5.16 -9.01 3.79
N VAL A 146 -6.23 -8.86 3.01
CA VAL A 146 -7.53 -8.42 3.52
C VAL A 146 -8.16 -9.46 4.44
N ALA A 147 -7.94 -10.75 4.18
CA ALA A 147 -8.54 -11.83 4.96
C ALA A 147 -7.83 -12.12 6.29
N ASN A 148 -6.51 -11.91 6.36
CA ASN A 148 -5.69 -12.39 7.49
C ASN A 148 -5.14 -11.28 8.40
N PHE A 149 -5.31 -9.99 8.04
CA PHE A 149 -4.82 -8.87 8.83
C PHE A 149 -5.95 -7.90 9.22
N PRO A 150 -5.84 -7.20 10.37
CA PRO A 150 -6.83 -6.24 10.79
C PRO A 150 -6.92 -5.04 9.82
N PRO A 151 -8.06 -4.32 9.80
CA PRO A 151 -8.23 -3.12 8.99
C PRO A 151 -7.08 -2.12 9.19
N SER A 152 -6.47 -1.68 8.09
CA SER A 152 -5.35 -0.77 8.04
C SER A 152 -5.30 -0.02 6.71
N LEU A 153 -4.44 0.98 6.59
CA LEU A 153 -4.20 1.67 5.32
C LEU A 153 -3.88 0.69 4.18
N PHE A 154 -3.16 -0.39 4.47
CA PHE A 154 -2.76 -1.38 3.46
C PHE A 154 -3.89 -2.30 3.05
N THR A 155 -4.79 -2.67 3.97
CA THR A 155 -5.98 -3.48 3.61
C THR A 155 -6.97 -2.67 2.78
N GLU A 156 -7.14 -1.38 3.07
CA GLU A 156 -8.00 -0.50 2.25
C GLU A 156 -7.41 -0.27 0.86
N LYS A 157 -6.10 -0.02 0.75
CA LYS A 157 -5.41 0.05 -0.55
C LYS A 157 -5.51 -1.27 -1.31
N ALA A 158 -5.44 -2.41 -0.62
CA ALA A 158 -5.54 -3.72 -1.23
C ALA A 158 -6.92 -3.96 -1.87
N LYS A 159 -8.02 -3.53 -1.24
CA LYS A 159 -9.37 -3.65 -1.82
C LYS A 159 -9.46 -2.99 -3.20
N GLU A 160 -8.91 -1.78 -3.35
CA GLU A 160 -8.85 -1.10 -4.65
C GLU A 160 -8.07 -1.93 -5.68
N LYS A 161 -6.92 -2.49 -5.29
CA LYS A 161 -6.08 -3.31 -6.18
C LYS A 161 -6.71 -4.66 -6.53
N ILE A 162 -7.49 -5.25 -5.63
CA ILE A 162 -8.26 -6.48 -5.86
C ILE A 162 -9.22 -6.26 -7.04
N GLU A 163 -9.99 -5.17 -7.02
CA GLU A 163 -10.95 -4.87 -8.07
C GLU A 163 -10.28 -4.64 -9.43
N ILE A 164 -9.11 -3.98 -9.44
CA ILE A 164 -8.31 -3.82 -10.66
C ILE A 164 -7.81 -5.17 -11.20
N CYS A 165 -7.33 -6.06 -10.32
CA CYS A 165 -6.87 -7.40 -10.72
C CYS A 165 -8.02 -8.24 -11.25
N LYS A 166 -9.16 -8.27 -10.55
CA LYS A 166 -10.36 -8.99 -11.00
C LYS A 166 -10.84 -8.47 -12.34
N LYS A 167 -10.93 -7.14 -12.51
CA LYS A 167 -11.27 -6.51 -13.79
C LYS A 167 -10.34 -6.95 -14.91
N ARG A 168 -9.02 -6.93 -14.69
CA ARG A 168 -8.04 -7.38 -15.68
C ARG A 168 -8.26 -8.85 -16.10
N LEU A 169 -8.54 -9.73 -15.14
CA LEU A 169 -8.79 -11.14 -15.41
C LEU A 169 -10.12 -11.38 -16.13
N ALA A 170 -11.16 -10.64 -15.77
CA ALA A 170 -12.43 -10.66 -16.48
C ALA A 170 -12.28 -10.19 -17.94
N ASP A 171 -11.62 -9.05 -18.14
CA ASP A 171 -11.32 -8.49 -19.46
C ASP A 171 -10.50 -9.49 -20.31
N HIS A 172 -9.56 -10.23 -19.71
CA HIS A 172 -8.81 -11.29 -20.39
C HIS A 172 -9.71 -12.43 -20.87
N GLU A 173 -10.57 -12.98 -20.01
CA GLU A 173 -11.47 -14.07 -20.39
C GLU A 173 -12.47 -13.62 -21.47
N PHE A 174 -12.99 -12.39 -21.37
CA PHE A 174 -13.85 -11.81 -22.39
C PHE A 174 -13.12 -11.65 -23.73
N TYR A 175 -11.89 -11.15 -23.71
CA TYR A 175 -11.06 -10.98 -24.90
C TYR A 175 -10.80 -12.32 -25.61
N VAL A 176 -10.40 -13.34 -24.85
CA VAL A 176 -10.12 -14.69 -25.38
C VAL A 176 -11.42 -15.35 -25.89
N GLY A 177 -12.52 -15.23 -25.16
CA GLY A 177 -13.84 -15.72 -25.60
C GLY A 177 -14.29 -15.07 -26.90
N SER A 178 -14.16 -13.74 -26.99
CA SER A 178 -14.47 -12.97 -28.19
C SER A 178 -13.58 -13.33 -29.38
N TYR A 179 -12.31 -13.63 -29.13
CA TYR A 179 -11.40 -14.14 -30.16
C TYR A 179 -11.89 -15.47 -30.73
N TYR A 180 -12.23 -16.44 -29.87
CA TYR A 180 -12.75 -17.75 -30.31
C TYR A 180 -14.10 -17.62 -31.03
N TYR A 181 -14.98 -16.73 -30.55
CA TYR A 181 -16.25 -16.43 -31.19
C TYR A 181 -16.05 -15.96 -32.64
N ARG A 182 -15.16 -14.98 -32.87
CA ARG A 182 -14.84 -14.50 -34.23
C ARG A 182 -14.23 -15.57 -35.13
N LYS A 183 -13.52 -16.54 -34.54
CA LYS A 183 -12.98 -17.72 -35.24
C LYS A 183 -14.02 -18.84 -35.43
N LYS A 184 -15.28 -18.60 -35.07
CA LYS A 184 -16.38 -19.58 -35.13
C LYS A 184 -16.14 -20.84 -34.29
N ASN A 185 -15.23 -20.78 -33.33
CA ASN A 185 -15.05 -21.85 -32.35
C ASN A 185 -15.97 -21.58 -31.16
N TYR A 186 -17.25 -21.86 -31.35
CA TYR A 186 -18.29 -21.55 -30.37
C TYR A 186 -18.19 -22.42 -29.10
N GLY A 187 -17.67 -23.64 -29.22
CA GLY A 187 -17.37 -24.50 -28.07
C GLY A 187 -16.37 -23.86 -27.12
N ALA A 188 -15.20 -23.45 -27.63
CA ALA A 188 -14.19 -22.77 -26.81
C ALA A 188 -14.67 -21.41 -26.31
N ALA A 189 -15.38 -20.64 -27.15
CA ALA A 189 -15.94 -19.35 -26.76
C ALA A 189 -16.95 -19.46 -25.62
N SER A 190 -17.91 -20.38 -25.72
CA SER A 190 -18.92 -20.60 -24.67
C SER A 190 -18.28 -20.97 -23.33
N HIS A 191 -17.26 -21.82 -23.32
CA HIS A 191 -16.52 -22.17 -22.10
C HIS A 191 -15.84 -20.95 -21.47
N ARG A 192 -15.22 -20.07 -22.28
CA ARG A 192 -14.59 -18.84 -21.80
C ARG A 192 -15.60 -17.86 -21.20
N PHE A 193 -16.72 -17.63 -21.89
CA PHE A 193 -17.78 -16.75 -21.38
C PHE A 193 -18.45 -17.32 -20.12
N GLN A 194 -18.65 -18.64 -20.04
CA GLN A 194 -19.17 -19.27 -18.83
C GLN A 194 -18.20 -19.09 -17.65
N LYS A 195 -16.90 -19.32 -17.87
CA LYS A 195 -15.87 -19.11 -16.84
C LYS A 195 -15.87 -17.67 -16.33
N LEU A 196 -16.00 -16.69 -17.23
CA LEU A 196 -16.11 -15.28 -16.90
C LEU A 196 -17.29 -15.00 -15.97
N LEU A 197 -18.50 -15.43 -16.34
CA LEU A 197 -19.72 -15.20 -15.56
C LEU A 197 -19.70 -15.88 -14.18
N VAL A 198 -19.07 -17.05 -14.08
CA VAL A 198 -18.96 -17.78 -12.80
C VAL A 198 -17.88 -17.19 -11.90
N SER A 199 -16.74 -16.80 -12.46
CA SER A 199 -15.58 -16.36 -11.68
C SER A 199 -15.63 -14.87 -11.32
N PHE A 200 -16.31 -14.06 -12.13
CA PHE A 200 -16.39 -12.60 -11.98
C PHE A 200 -17.83 -12.09 -12.20
N PRO A 201 -18.80 -12.53 -11.37
CA PRO A 201 -20.19 -12.10 -11.49
C PRO A 201 -20.32 -10.59 -11.26
N GLY A 202 -21.20 -9.91 -12.00
CA GLY A 202 -21.39 -8.46 -11.86
C GLY A 202 -20.30 -7.59 -12.49
N MET A 203 -19.28 -8.19 -13.11
CA MET A 203 -18.16 -7.45 -13.71
C MET A 203 -18.49 -6.99 -15.14
N ALA A 204 -17.73 -5.99 -15.63
CA ALA A 204 -18.02 -5.29 -16.89
C ALA A 204 -18.42 -6.20 -18.06
N ASN A 205 -19.39 -5.73 -18.86
CA ASN A 205 -19.93 -6.39 -20.06
C ASN A 205 -20.64 -7.72 -19.79
N GLU A 206 -21.26 -7.88 -18.61
CA GLU A 206 -22.00 -9.10 -18.25
C GLU A 206 -23.18 -9.37 -19.21
N ASP A 207 -23.93 -8.34 -19.58
CA ASP A 207 -25.03 -8.40 -20.53
C ASP A 207 -24.57 -8.83 -21.93
N GLU A 208 -23.47 -8.25 -22.41
CA GLU A 208 -22.86 -8.61 -23.69
C GLU A 208 -22.28 -10.03 -23.65
N THR A 209 -21.64 -10.42 -22.54
CA THR A 209 -21.09 -11.77 -22.34
C THR A 209 -22.19 -12.82 -22.37
N LEU A 210 -23.30 -12.57 -21.67
CA LEU A 210 -24.47 -13.46 -21.69
C LEU A 210 -25.08 -13.55 -23.09
N LEU A 211 -25.19 -12.42 -23.81
CA LEU A 211 -25.67 -12.42 -25.20
C LEU A 211 -24.77 -13.27 -26.10
N LEU A 212 -23.45 -13.07 -26.04
CA LEU A 212 -22.48 -13.83 -26.83
C LEU A 212 -22.51 -15.31 -26.47
N LEU A 213 -22.65 -15.66 -25.20
CA LEU A 213 -22.84 -17.03 -24.75
C LEU A 213 -24.14 -17.64 -25.32
N GLY A 214 -25.23 -16.88 -25.31
CA GLY A 214 -26.49 -17.29 -25.93
C GLY A 214 -26.34 -17.54 -27.43
N LYS A 215 -25.62 -16.66 -28.15
CA LYS A 215 -25.29 -16.85 -29.57
C LYS A 215 -24.43 -18.10 -29.80
N CYS A 216 -23.40 -18.34 -28.97
CA CYS A 216 -22.63 -19.58 -29.04
C CYS A 216 -23.52 -20.82 -28.90
N TYR A 217 -24.48 -20.81 -27.98
CA TYR A 217 -25.38 -21.96 -27.82
C TYR A 217 -26.34 -22.14 -28.99
N LEU A 218 -26.78 -21.07 -29.66
CA LEU A 218 -27.56 -21.18 -30.90
C LEU A 218 -26.74 -21.84 -32.01
N GLU A 219 -25.49 -21.41 -32.20
CA GLU A 219 -24.59 -21.96 -33.23
C GLU A 219 -24.12 -23.40 -32.93
N LEU A 220 -24.33 -23.88 -31.71
CA LEU A 220 -24.06 -25.25 -31.27
C LEU A 220 -25.35 -26.11 -31.19
N ASP A 221 -26.47 -25.62 -31.70
CA ASP A 221 -27.80 -26.27 -31.65
C ASP A 221 -28.29 -26.58 -30.22
N GLN A 222 -27.75 -25.90 -29.20
CA GLN A 222 -28.12 -26.03 -27.80
C GLN A 222 -29.24 -25.04 -27.42
N GLU A 223 -30.35 -25.13 -28.15
CA GLU A 223 -31.42 -24.13 -28.13
C GLU A 223 -32.07 -23.92 -26.74
N ALA A 224 -32.17 -24.99 -25.94
CA ALA A 224 -32.68 -24.88 -24.58
C ALA A 224 -31.78 -24.01 -23.69
N LYS A 225 -30.45 -24.19 -23.79
CA LYS A 225 -29.48 -23.38 -23.06
C LYS A 225 -29.44 -21.96 -23.59
N ALA A 226 -29.47 -21.79 -24.91
CA ALA A 226 -29.54 -20.49 -25.55
C ALA A 226 -30.74 -19.69 -25.05
N ARG A 227 -31.94 -20.28 -25.08
CA ARG A 227 -33.17 -19.64 -24.57
C ARG A 227 -33.02 -19.24 -23.12
N GLY A 228 -32.52 -20.13 -22.27
CA GLY A 228 -32.31 -19.83 -20.85
C GLY A 228 -31.39 -18.63 -20.62
N VAL A 229 -30.24 -18.58 -21.29
CA VAL A 229 -29.28 -17.47 -21.16
C VAL A 229 -29.82 -16.17 -21.76
N LEU A 230 -30.43 -16.22 -22.93
CA LEU A 230 -30.98 -15.03 -23.58
C LEU A 230 -32.17 -14.44 -22.81
N SER A 231 -33.01 -15.27 -22.19
CA SER A 231 -34.06 -14.81 -21.28
C SER A 231 -33.48 -14.04 -20.10
N LYS A 232 -32.39 -14.54 -19.48
CA LYS A 232 -31.70 -13.81 -18.41
C LYS A 232 -31.23 -12.41 -18.86
N VAL A 233 -30.69 -12.27 -20.07
CA VAL A 233 -30.29 -10.95 -20.60
C VAL A 233 -31.49 -10.00 -20.64
N VAL A 234 -32.65 -10.50 -21.04
CA VAL A 234 -33.88 -9.70 -21.14
C VAL A 234 -34.41 -9.30 -19.77
N ASP A 235 -34.38 -10.24 -18.83
CA ASP A 235 -34.97 -10.07 -17.50
C ASP A 235 -34.07 -9.22 -16.59
N GLU A 236 -32.76 -9.48 -16.59
CA GLU A 236 -31.79 -8.83 -15.69
C GLU A 236 -31.25 -7.51 -16.27
N TYR A 237 -31.19 -7.36 -17.61
CA TYR A 237 -30.63 -6.16 -18.27
C TYR A 237 -31.60 -5.54 -19.29
N PRO A 238 -32.85 -5.22 -18.94
CA PRO A 238 -33.91 -4.85 -19.89
C PRO A 238 -33.63 -3.59 -20.74
N GLN A 239 -32.76 -2.71 -20.27
CA GLN A 239 -32.39 -1.45 -20.96
C GLN A 239 -31.11 -1.57 -21.82
N SER A 240 -30.39 -2.69 -21.74
CA SER A 240 -29.14 -2.88 -22.48
C SER A 240 -29.37 -3.02 -23.99
N ALA A 241 -28.36 -2.67 -24.79
CA ALA A 241 -28.34 -2.99 -26.22
C ALA A 241 -28.44 -4.52 -26.44
N SER A 242 -27.77 -5.28 -25.57
CA SER A 242 -27.77 -6.74 -25.55
C SER A 242 -29.18 -7.33 -25.38
N SER A 243 -30.03 -6.73 -24.56
CA SER A 243 -31.42 -7.15 -24.36
C SER A 243 -32.29 -6.98 -25.60
N LYS A 244 -32.10 -5.90 -26.37
CA LYS A 244 -32.82 -5.70 -27.64
C LYS A 244 -32.49 -6.81 -28.63
N GLU A 245 -31.21 -7.15 -28.74
CA GLU A 245 -30.78 -8.23 -29.63
C GLU A 245 -31.26 -9.60 -29.13
N ALA A 246 -31.15 -9.88 -27.82
CA ALA A 246 -31.63 -11.12 -27.22
C ALA A 246 -33.13 -11.37 -27.47
N LYS A 247 -33.99 -10.34 -27.33
CA LYS A 247 -35.41 -10.42 -27.69
C LYS A 247 -35.63 -10.84 -29.14
N SER A 248 -34.86 -10.27 -30.05
CA SER A 248 -34.96 -10.59 -31.48
C SER A 248 -34.57 -12.05 -31.78
N LEU A 249 -33.53 -12.57 -31.11
CA LEU A 249 -33.08 -13.95 -31.27
C LEU A 249 -34.10 -14.95 -30.70
N LEU A 250 -34.67 -14.66 -29.52
CA LEU A 250 -35.72 -15.48 -28.91
C LEU A 250 -36.99 -15.56 -29.78
N ALA A 251 -37.38 -14.45 -30.40
CA ALA A 251 -38.53 -14.40 -31.31
C ALA A 251 -38.29 -15.25 -32.58
N LYS A 252 -37.08 -15.21 -33.15
CA LYS A 252 -36.71 -16.00 -34.35
C LYS A 252 -36.75 -17.50 -34.08
N SER A 253 -36.09 -17.97 -33.01
CA SER A 253 -36.11 -19.40 -32.60
C SER A 253 -37.54 -19.94 -32.39
N THR A 254 -38.45 -19.11 -31.90
CA THR A 254 -39.86 -19.49 -31.70
C THR A 254 -40.62 -19.65 -33.02
N ASN A 255 -40.29 -18.84 -34.03
CA ASN A 255 -40.91 -18.89 -35.35
C ASN A 255 -40.34 -20.02 -36.23
N GLU A 256 -39.05 -20.34 -36.12
CA GLU A 256 -38.42 -21.45 -36.83
C GLU A 256 -38.95 -22.82 -36.37
N LYS A 257 -39.23 -23.00 -35.07
CA LYS A 257 -39.92 -24.20 -34.56
C LYS A 257 -41.35 -24.38 -35.07
N LYS A 258 -42.05 -23.30 -35.43
CA LYS A 258 -43.35 -23.39 -36.13
C LYS A 258 -43.18 -23.88 -37.56
N LEU A 259 -42.02 -23.65 -38.19
CA LEU A 259 -41.70 -24.14 -39.53
C LEU A 259 -41.10 -25.56 -39.53
N GLU A 260 -40.27 -25.93 -38.55
CA GLU A 260 -39.61 -27.25 -38.50
C GLU A 260 -40.52 -28.40 -38.06
N LYS A 261 -41.59 -28.14 -37.31
CA LYS A 261 -42.66 -29.15 -37.04
C LYS A 261 -43.33 -29.71 -38.32
N LYS A 262 -42.94 -29.26 -39.51
CA LYS A 262 -43.37 -29.77 -40.82
C LYS A 262 -42.38 -30.71 -41.54
N LYS A 263 -41.21 -31.07 -40.99
CA LYS A 263 -40.27 -32.01 -41.64
C LYS A 263 -39.87 -33.18 -40.73
N PRO A 264 -39.79 -34.43 -41.24
CA PRO A 264 -39.41 -35.59 -40.44
C PRO A 264 -37.88 -35.73 -40.30
N PRO A 265 -37.39 -36.44 -39.26
CA PRO A 265 -35.98 -36.47 -38.88
C PRO A 265 -35.15 -37.51 -39.65
N GLN A 266 -33.87 -37.23 -39.87
CA GLN A 266 -32.86 -38.20 -40.31
C GLN A 266 -31.56 -38.05 -39.50
N ASP A 267 -31.33 -39.07 -38.68
CA ASP A 267 -30.12 -39.74 -38.15
C ASP A 267 -28.73 -39.04 -38.05
N GLU A 268 -28.14 -39.17 -36.85
CA GLU A 268 -26.73 -38.93 -36.44
C GLU A 268 -25.76 -40.09 -36.87
N PRO A 269 -24.44 -40.15 -36.49
CA PRO A 269 -23.51 -39.18 -35.85
C PRO A 269 -22.12 -39.09 -36.55
N GLU A 270 -21.24 -38.15 -36.15
CA GLU A 270 -19.78 -38.44 -36.08
C GLU A 270 -19.04 -37.65 -34.97
N ASP A 271 -18.11 -38.37 -34.35
CA ASP A 271 -17.33 -38.12 -33.14
C ASP A 271 -16.00 -37.40 -33.46
N PHE A 272 -15.52 -36.49 -32.60
CA PHE A 272 -14.15 -35.95 -32.68
C PHE A 272 -13.47 -35.92 -31.30
N PRO A 273 -12.23 -36.42 -31.18
CA PRO A 273 -11.60 -36.75 -29.90
C PRO A 273 -11.04 -35.51 -29.16
N LEU A 274 -11.34 -35.44 -27.86
CA LEU A 274 -10.67 -34.55 -26.92
C LEU A 274 -9.27 -35.11 -26.60
N THR A 275 -8.23 -34.48 -27.16
CA THR A 275 -6.85 -34.75 -26.77
C THR A 275 -6.60 -34.25 -25.34
N LYS A 276 -6.20 -35.19 -24.47
CA LYS A 276 -5.82 -34.97 -23.08
C LYS A 276 -4.71 -33.92 -22.96
N TYR A 277 -4.93 -32.91 -22.13
CA TYR A 277 -3.86 -32.23 -21.39
C TYR A 277 -4.10 -32.46 -19.91
N GLN A 278 -3.12 -33.12 -19.29
CA GLN A 278 -3.17 -33.67 -17.95
C GLN A 278 -3.12 -32.60 -16.87
N ASP A 279 -3.91 -32.86 -15.82
CA ASP A 279 -3.80 -32.31 -14.48
C ASP A 279 -2.41 -32.53 -13.88
N GLU A 280 -1.76 -31.44 -13.50
CA GLU A 280 -0.78 -31.47 -12.42
C GLU A 280 -1.04 -30.30 -11.47
N ARG A 281 -2.00 -30.47 -10.55
CA ARG A 281 -1.92 -29.96 -9.17
C ARG A 281 -2.72 -30.87 -8.23
N ARG A 282 -2.10 -31.96 -7.80
CA ARG A 282 -2.44 -32.61 -6.53
C ARG A 282 -1.24 -32.55 -5.62
N GLN A 283 -1.31 -31.69 -4.62
CA GLN A 283 -0.81 -31.97 -3.27
C GLN A 283 -1.61 -31.07 -2.32
N SER A 284 -2.65 -31.66 -1.74
CA SER A 284 -3.40 -31.11 -0.62
C SER A 284 -2.57 -31.25 0.65
N VAL A 285 -2.26 -30.14 1.30
CA VAL A 285 -1.78 -30.14 2.69
C VAL A 285 -3.02 -30.22 3.60
N PRO A 286 -3.06 -31.10 4.63
CA PRO A 286 -4.24 -31.24 5.48
C PRO A 286 -4.41 -30.01 6.40
N LEU A 287 -5.64 -29.50 6.52
CA LEU A 287 -6.00 -28.56 7.59
C LEU A 287 -5.89 -29.28 8.95
N GLN A 288 -4.95 -28.85 9.79
CA GLN A 288 -5.02 -29.16 11.22
C GLN A 288 -5.98 -28.18 11.90
N SER A 289 -6.87 -28.75 12.72
CA SER A 289 -7.89 -28.06 13.50
C SER A 289 -7.27 -27.03 14.46
N PRO A 290 -7.89 -25.85 14.67
CA PRO A 290 -7.36 -24.90 15.63
C PRO A 290 -7.57 -25.40 17.07
N LEU A 291 -6.47 -25.42 17.82
CA LEU A 291 -6.47 -25.53 19.29
C LEU A 291 -7.17 -24.29 19.87
N THR A 292 -8.23 -24.51 20.62
CA THR A 292 -8.90 -23.49 21.44
C THR A 292 -8.05 -23.16 22.67
N LEU A 293 -7.61 -21.90 22.79
CA LEU A 293 -7.06 -21.35 24.03
C LEU A 293 -8.10 -20.41 24.68
N PRO A 294 -8.24 -20.40 26.02
CA PRO A 294 -9.30 -19.67 26.70
C PRO A 294 -9.01 -18.16 26.74
N VAL A 295 -10.01 -17.36 26.36
CA VAL A 295 -10.01 -15.90 26.48
C VAL A 295 -10.09 -15.51 27.96
N ARG A 296 -9.02 -14.89 28.48
CA ARG A 296 -9.01 -14.27 29.81
C ARG A 296 -9.69 -12.90 29.71
N LYS A 297 -10.83 -12.73 30.39
CA LYS A 297 -11.52 -11.44 30.51
C LYS A 297 -10.59 -10.42 31.20
N ILE A 298 -10.30 -9.32 30.52
CA ILE A 298 -9.69 -8.13 31.13
C ILE A 298 -10.83 -7.12 31.33
N ASN A 299 -11.10 -6.78 32.59
CA ASN A 299 -12.04 -5.72 32.95
C ASN A 299 -11.46 -4.34 32.55
N PRO A 300 -12.27 -3.41 32.01
CA PRO A 300 -11.82 -2.05 31.73
C PRO A 300 -11.60 -1.28 33.04
N HIS A 301 -10.41 -0.69 33.20
CA HIS A 301 -10.16 0.31 34.24
C HIS A 301 -10.80 1.66 33.87
N PRO A 302 -11.29 2.45 34.85
CA PRO A 302 -11.98 3.71 34.60
C PRO A 302 -11.02 4.80 34.11
N ARG A 303 -11.47 5.54 33.10
CA ARG A 303 -10.80 6.71 32.52
C ARG A 303 -10.99 7.89 33.48
N VAL A 304 -9.90 8.40 34.05
CA VAL A 304 -9.90 9.68 34.77
C VAL A 304 -9.71 10.76 33.71
N GLU A 305 -10.79 11.48 33.40
CA GLU A 305 -10.74 12.72 32.62
C GLU A 305 -10.12 13.82 33.50
N MET A 306 -9.06 14.45 32.99
CA MET A 306 -8.48 15.65 33.56
C MET A 306 -8.65 16.74 32.51
N GLU A 307 -9.73 17.52 32.65
CA GLU A 307 -9.94 18.73 31.85
C GLU A 307 -8.91 19.79 32.27
N LEU A 308 -8.16 20.30 31.30
CA LEU A 308 -7.33 21.49 31.44
C LEU A 308 -7.90 22.55 30.50
N ASP A 309 -8.76 23.41 31.05
CA ASP A 309 -9.26 24.62 30.41
C ASP A 309 -8.13 25.65 30.28
N PHE A 310 -7.89 26.13 29.05
CA PHE A 310 -7.07 27.32 28.80
C PHE A 310 -7.96 28.44 28.25
N THR A 311 -7.85 29.63 28.85
CA THR A 311 -8.70 30.79 28.54
C THR A 311 -8.17 31.58 27.32
N PRO A 312 -9.04 32.31 26.58
CA PRO A 312 -8.69 32.99 25.31
C PRO A 312 -7.67 34.15 25.39
N GLU A 313 -7.12 34.46 26.57
CA GLU A 313 -6.23 35.62 26.75
C GLU A 313 -4.75 35.30 26.51
N GLU A 314 -4.34 34.02 26.56
CA GLU A 314 -2.94 33.63 26.34
C GLU A 314 -2.53 33.60 24.84
N GLU A 315 -3.49 33.49 23.90
CA GLU A 315 -3.22 33.55 22.46
C GLU A 315 -2.84 34.95 21.95
N LYS A 316 -3.21 36.03 22.64
CA LYS A 316 -3.00 37.41 22.16
C LYS A 316 -1.61 37.98 22.44
N ARG A 317 -0.76 37.33 23.23
CA ARG A 317 0.59 37.86 23.58
C ARG A 317 1.70 37.55 22.56
N ILE A 318 1.42 36.84 21.47
CA ILE A 318 2.45 36.43 20.49
C ILE A 318 2.54 37.39 19.28
N VAL A 319 1.68 38.41 19.20
CA VAL A 319 1.72 39.41 18.12
C VAL A 319 2.53 40.63 18.56
N ILE A 320 3.74 40.80 18.01
CA ILE A 320 4.47 42.07 18.06
C ILE A 320 4.36 42.78 16.69
N SER A 321 3.95 44.04 16.79
CA SER A 321 3.60 45.04 15.76
C SER A 321 4.83 45.74 15.14
N PRO A 322 4.67 46.61 14.11
CA PRO A 322 5.64 46.91 13.06
C PRO A 322 6.46 48.20 13.30
N THR A 323 7.49 48.44 12.47
CA THR A 323 8.08 49.78 12.31
C THR A 323 8.47 50.05 10.83
N SER A 324 7.98 51.17 10.32
CA SER A 324 8.05 51.73 8.94
C SER A 324 9.26 52.69 8.75
N PRO A 325 9.42 53.47 7.64
CA PRO A 325 9.39 53.14 6.20
C PRO A 325 10.55 53.73 5.34
N ALA A 326 10.71 53.17 4.14
CA ALA A 326 11.06 53.77 2.83
C ALA A 326 12.27 54.71 2.59
N ARG A 327 13.08 54.39 1.55
CA ARG A 327 13.37 55.34 0.45
C ARG A 327 13.81 54.69 -0.88
N SER A 328 13.03 55.02 -1.92
CA SER A 328 13.29 55.22 -3.36
C SER A 328 14.58 54.74 -4.05
N GLY A 329 14.41 54.16 -5.25
CA GLY A 329 15.40 54.32 -6.33
C GLY A 329 15.30 53.32 -7.50
N GLU A 330 14.67 53.77 -8.58
CA GLU A 330 14.96 53.45 -10.00
C GLU A 330 14.48 52.16 -10.71
N LYS A 331 13.88 52.44 -11.88
CA LYS A 331 13.41 51.54 -12.93
C LYS A 331 14.57 51.08 -13.82
N ARG A 332 14.58 49.81 -14.25
CA ARG A 332 14.92 49.48 -15.64
C ARG A 332 14.36 48.14 -16.11
N ASN A 333 14.08 48.11 -17.41
CA ASN A 333 13.22 47.19 -18.13
C ASN A 333 14.00 46.02 -18.76
N GLN A 334 13.31 44.90 -18.95
CA GLN A 334 13.55 43.76 -19.87
C GLN A 334 14.84 42.91 -19.78
N LYS A 335 14.65 41.60 -19.54
CA LYS A 335 14.66 40.58 -20.61
C LYS A 335 14.22 39.21 -20.10
N HIS A 336 13.36 38.55 -20.87
CA HIS A 336 13.09 37.12 -20.78
C HIS A 336 14.41 36.33 -20.73
N ARG A 337 14.59 35.55 -19.66
CA ARG A 337 15.38 34.33 -19.67
C ARG A 337 14.65 33.27 -18.85
N THR A 338 14.27 32.22 -19.55
CA THR A 338 13.86 30.93 -19.02
C THR A 338 14.92 30.41 -18.05
N SER A 339 14.51 30.06 -16.83
CA SER A 339 15.28 29.17 -15.96
C SER A 339 14.33 28.36 -15.08
N THR A 340 14.29 27.07 -15.39
CA THR A 340 14.15 25.91 -14.48
C THR A 340 13.78 26.23 -13.04
N GLY A 341 12.51 25.97 -12.70
CA GLY A 341 12.00 26.03 -11.34
C GLY A 341 12.45 24.83 -10.50
N SER A 342 13.18 25.13 -9.43
CA SER A 342 13.17 24.36 -8.18
C SER A 342 11.80 24.56 -7.52
N GLY A 343 10.98 23.50 -7.49
CA GLY A 343 9.64 23.55 -6.89
C GLY A 343 9.70 23.52 -5.36
N GLU A 344 9.54 24.68 -4.74
CA GLU A 344 9.40 24.88 -3.29
C GLU A 344 8.03 24.37 -2.76
N ALA A 345 8.03 23.85 -1.53
CA ALA A 345 6.93 23.10 -0.90
C ALA A 345 5.70 23.96 -0.54
N LYS A 346 4.51 23.55 -1.01
CA LYS A 346 3.20 24.10 -0.61
C LYS A 346 2.39 23.03 0.11
N TRP A 347 1.93 23.30 1.34
CA TRP A 347 1.20 22.31 2.15
C TRP A 347 -0.30 22.17 1.85
N VAL A 348 -0.93 23.21 1.29
CA VAL A 348 -2.37 23.24 1.07
C VAL A 348 -2.66 23.92 -0.28
N ASP A 349 -3.43 23.25 -1.14
CA ASP A 349 -3.86 23.80 -2.43
C ASP A 349 -5.35 24.17 -2.36
N GLN A 350 -5.66 25.47 -2.25
CA GLN A 350 -7.03 25.98 -2.06
C GLN A 350 -7.96 25.79 -3.28
N ARG A 351 -7.43 25.29 -4.41
CA ARG A 351 -8.21 25.14 -5.66
C ARG A 351 -8.75 23.73 -5.88
N GLU A 352 -8.32 22.77 -5.06
CA GLU A 352 -8.69 21.36 -5.18
C GLU A 352 -9.67 20.96 -4.06
N PRO A 353 -10.70 20.14 -4.37
CA PRO A 353 -11.66 19.71 -3.37
C PRO A 353 -10.99 18.85 -2.28
N ILE A 354 -11.45 19.03 -1.04
CA ILE A 354 -11.10 18.14 0.07
C ILE A 354 -12.17 17.05 0.19
N ASN A 355 -11.75 15.80 0.08
CA ASN A 355 -12.62 14.63 0.25
C ASN A 355 -12.41 14.07 1.65
N ILE A 356 -13.44 14.08 2.48
CA ILE A 356 -13.39 13.59 3.86
C ILE A 356 -14.32 12.37 3.99
N THR A 357 -13.78 11.26 4.48
CA THR A 357 -14.52 10.03 4.79
C THR A 357 -14.42 9.74 6.28
N SER A 358 -15.55 9.38 6.91
CA SER A 358 -15.63 9.06 8.34
C SER A 358 -16.78 8.10 8.62
N ASP A 359 -16.81 7.56 9.83
CA ASP A 359 -17.89 6.69 10.31
C ASP A 359 -19.18 7.50 10.54
N GLU A 360 -19.06 8.71 11.10
CA GLU A 360 -20.17 9.60 11.41
C GLU A 360 -19.91 11.03 10.93
N VAL A 361 -20.97 11.77 10.58
CA VAL A 361 -20.93 13.18 10.18
C VAL A 361 -22.06 13.95 10.85
N GLU A 362 -21.71 15.00 11.57
CA GLU A 362 -22.63 15.94 12.23
C GLU A 362 -22.48 17.32 11.59
N THR A 363 -23.60 17.98 11.26
CA THR A 363 -23.57 19.32 10.66
C THR A 363 -24.34 20.31 11.52
N TYR A 364 -23.68 21.41 11.88
CA TYR A 364 -24.22 22.50 12.69
C TYR A 364 -24.34 23.74 11.82
N THR A 365 -25.45 23.85 11.09
CA THR A 365 -25.68 24.94 10.12
C THR A 365 -25.66 26.32 10.76
N ARG A 366 -26.13 26.47 12.01
CA ARG A 366 -26.09 27.76 12.74
C ARG A 366 -24.66 28.19 13.11
N GLU A 367 -23.75 27.23 13.22
CA GLU A 367 -22.36 27.44 13.61
C GLU A 367 -21.41 27.38 12.40
N ASN A 368 -21.94 27.18 11.18
CA ASN A 368 -21.17 26.95 9.96
C ASN A 368 -20.09 25.87 10.14
N ARG A 369 -20.44 24.77 10.80
CA ARG A 369 -19.48 23.78 11.29
C ARG A 369 -19.93 22.37 10.93
N VAL A 370 -18.99 21.54 10.50
CA VAL A 370 -19.19 20.12 10.20
C VAL A 370 -18.18 19.31 11.00
N ILE A 371 -18.64 18.27 11.69
CA ILE A 371 -17.80 17.37 12.50
C ILE A 371 -17.87 15.98 11.89
N PHE A 372 -16.71 15.40 11.64
CA PHE A 372 -16.50 14.04 11.17
C PHE A 372 -15.91 13.26 12.35
N ARG A 373 -16.49 12.10 12.68
CA ARG A 373 -16.03 11.26 13.80
C ARG A 373 -15.86 9.82 13.35
N GLY A 374 -14.90 9.14 13.97
CA GLY A 374 -14.60 7.74 13.70
C GLY A 374 -13.78 7.58 12.42
N SER A 375 -12.56 7.06 12.59
CA SER A 375 -11.64 6.65 11.52
C SER A 375 -11.57 7.65 10.35
N VAL A 376 -11.38 8.93 10.65
CA VAL A 376 -11.51 9.99 9.66
C VAL A 376 -10.29 10.06 8.75
N ILE A 377 -10.54 10.08 7.45
CA ILE A 377 -9.52 10.27 6.42
C ILE A 377 -9.92 11.47 5.56
N ALA A 378 -9.11 12.52 5.55
CA ALA A 378 -9.25 13.65 4.64
C ALA A 378 -8.16 13.61 3.57
N ARG A 379 -8.54 13.78 2.30
CA ARG A 379 -7.63 13.82 1.14
C ARG A 379 -7.80 15.12 0.39
N GLN A 380 -6.70 15.82 0.16
CA GLN A 380 -6.65 17.01 -0.68
C GLN A 380 -5.38 16.96 -1.52
N LYS A 381 -5.52 16.80 -2.84
CA LYS A 381 -4.39 16.63 -3.78
C LYS A 381 -3.45 15.49 -3.36
N ASP A 382 -2.23 15.80 -2.94
CA ASP A 382 -1.19 14.88 -2.47
C ASP A 382 -1.08 14.78 -0.95
N MET A 383 -1.93 15.51 -0.22
CA MET A 383 -2.04 15.49 1.24
C MET A 383 -3.12 14.50 1.69
N VAL A 384 -2.79 13.69 2.69
CA VAL A 384 -3.72 12.81 3.39
C VAL A 384 -3.61 13.03 4.90
N ILE A 385 -4.74 13.24 5.56
CA ILE A 385 -4.85 13.41 7.01
C ILE A 385 -5.66 12.24 7.56
N TYR A 386 -5.11 11.55 8.56
CA TYR A 386 -5.81 10.54 9.36
C TYR A 386 -6.04 11.13 10.75
N ALA A 387 -7.23 10.93 11.33
CA ALA A 387 -7.54 11.35 12.68
C ALA A 387 -8.74 10.57 13.26
N ASP A 388 -8.90 10.58 14.58
CA ASP A 388 -10.10 10.05 15.22
C ASP A 388 -11.33 10.96 14.94
N SER A 389 -11.09 12.26 14.78
CA SER A 389 -12.11 13.25 14.42
C SER A 389 -11.54 14.41 13.60
N ILE A 390 -12.36 14.98 12.71
CA ILE A 390 -12.06 16.22 11.99
C ILE A 390 -13.23 17.17 12.13
N GLU A 391 -12.97 18.40 12.50
CA GLU A 391 -13.95 19.48 12.51
C GLU A 391 -13.59 20.52 11.45
N ALA A 392 -14.53 20.80 10.55
CA ALA A 392 -14.38 21.79 9.48
C ALA A 392 -15.31 22.98 9.73
N ILE A 393 -14.73 24.17 9.85
CA ILE A 393 -15.45 25.44 9.99
C ILE A 393 -15.51 26.11 8.61
N LEU A 394 -16.71 26.40 8.13
CA LEU A 394 -17.00 26.99 6.83
C LEU A 394 -16.98 28.52 6.92
N MET A 395 -16.56 29.17 5.83
CA MET A 395 -16.57 30.63 5.75
C MET A 395 -17.99 31.19 5.79
N LYS A 396 -18.19 32.38 6.39
CA LYS A 396 -19.49 33.06 6.49
C LYS A 396 -20.16 33.35 5.13
N GLU A 397 -19.39 33.40 4.04
CA GLU A 397 -19.87 33.62 2.67
C GLU A 397 -20.17 32.31 1.91
N GLY A 398 -20.02 31.15 2.55
CA GLY A 398 -20.40 29.84 2.02
C GLY A 398 -19.47 29.23 0.96
N LYS A 399 -18.41 29.93 0.54
CA LYS A 399 -17.43 29.43 -0.44
C LYS A 399 -16.13 29.00 0.25
N GLY A 400 -16.14 27.81 0.82
CA GLY A 400 -14.93 27.12 1.28
C GLY A 400 -14.80 26.96 2.79
N ILE A 401 -13.70 26.31 3.18
CA ILE A 401 -13.39 25.99 4.57
C ILE A 401 -12.44 27.06 5.11
N GLU A 402 -12.80 27.67 6.23
CA GLU A 402 -11.96 28.62 6.97
C GLU A 402 -10.89 27.89 7.78
N LYS A 403 -11.30 26.85 8.52
CA LYS A 403 -10.44 26.16 9.48
C LYS A 403 -10.76 24.67 9.51
N VAL A 404 -9.72 23.83 9.54
CA VAL A 404 -9.84 22.38 9.74
C VAL A 404 -9.11 22.02 11.03
N ILE A 405 -9.76 21.22 11.87
CA ILE A 405 -9.24 20.79 13.17
C ILE A 405 -9.28 19.27 13.20
N ALA A 406 -8.13 18.63 13.02
CA ALA A 406 -7.97 17.19 13.20
C ALA A 406 -7.54 16.89 14.64
N SER A 407 -8.20 15.94 15.30
CA SER A 407 -7.92 15.57 16.69
C SER A 407 -7.94 14.05 16.89
N GLY A 408 -7.02 13.56 17.70
CA GLY A 408 -6.85 12.13 18.02
C GLY A 408 -6.02 11.39 16.97
N ASN A 409 -4.91 10.79 17.39
CA ASN A 409 -4.00 9.99 16.56
C ASN A 409 -3.69 10.62 15.18
N VAL A 410 -3.45 11.93 15.16
CA VAL A 410 -3.40 12.67 13.90
C VAL A 410 -2.12 12.35 13.16
N LYS A 411 -2.28 11.85 11.93
CA LYS A 411 -1.18 11.62 10.98
C LYS A 411 -1.44 12.41 9.70
N VAL A 412 -0.55 13.33 9.39
CA VAL A 412 -0.58 14.09 8.14
C VAL A 412 0.54 13.59 7.24
N GLN A 413 0.23 13.24 6.00
CA GLN A 413 1.21 12.81 5.02
C GLN A 413 1.05 13.63 3.75
N GLN A 414 2.13 14.25 3.29
CA GLN A 414 2.18 14.98 2.03
C GLN A 414 3.52 14.69 1.32
N GLY A 415 3.47 14.01 0.17
CA GLY A 415 4.68 13.55 -0.50
C GLY A 415 5.55 12.66 0.40
N LEU A 416 6.78 13.09 0.68
CA LEU A 416 7.74 12.43 1.58
C LEU A 416 7.68 12.95 3.03
N ARG A 417 6.89 14.00 3.28
CA ARG A 417 6.77 14.63 4.58
C ARG A 417 5.63 13.97 5.37
N VAL A 418 5.89 13.62 6.61
CA VAL A 418 4.91 13.02 7.51
C VAL A 418 4.97 13.74 8.85
N ALA A 419 3.81 13.97 9.45
CA ALA A 419 3.66 14.56 10.77
C ALA A 419 2.74 13.70 11.63
N HIS A 420 3.15 13.41 12.86
CA HIS A 420 2.33 12.76 13.89
C HIS A 420 2.11 13.75 15.02
N CYS A 421 0.88 13.85 15.52
CA CYS A 421 0.53 14.71 16.66
C CYS A 421 -0.82 14.30 17.26
N GLN A 422 -1.15 14.81 18.45
CA GLN A 422 -2.49 14.61 19.00
C GLN A 422 -3.55 15.50 18.33
N ARG A 423 -3.14 16.68 17.84
CA ARG A 423 -4.04 17.66 17.24
C ARG A 423 -3.33 18.48 16.17
N ALA A 424 -3.98 18.64 15.01
CA ALA A 424 -3.52 19.50 13.92
C ALA A 424 -4.62 20.50 13.55
N VAL A 425 -4.26 21.78 13.47
CA VAL A 425 -5.17 22.87 13.13
C VAL A 425 -4.67 23.55 11.87
N PHE A 426 -5.46 23.53 10.80
CA PHE A 426 -5.17 24.16 9.51
C PHE A 426 -6.03 25.41 9.37
N HIS A 427 -5.39 26.57 9.20
CA HIS A 427 -6.06 27.84 8.90
C HIS A 427 -5.87 28.16 7.43
N ASN A 428 -6.95 28.04 6.66
CA ASN A 428 -6.88 28.21 5.21
C ASN A 428 -6.62 29.67 4.78
N PRO A 429 -7.29 30.71 5.34
CA PRO A 429 -7.03 32.10 4.98
C PRO A 429 -5.59 32.54 5.28
N GLU A 430 -5.06 32.11 6.42
CA GLU A 430 -3.73 32.47 6.90
C GLU A 430 -2.62 31.59 6.32
N GLN A 431 -2.99 30.48 5.67
CA GLN A 431 -2.07 29.48 5.17
C GLN A 431 -1.10 29.02 6.27
N SER A 432 -1.66 28.64 7.43
CA SER A 432 -0.88 28.20 8.59
C SER A 432 -1.37 26.85 9.12
N VAL A 433 -0.44 26.08 9.68
CA VAL A 433 -0.72 24.77 10.32
C VAL A 433 -0.08 24.73 11.69
N LEU A 434 -0.89 24.50 12.72
CA LEU A 434 -0.45 24.33 14.10
C LEU A 434 -0.60 22.87 14.51
N LEU A 435 0.51 22.23 14.88
CA LEU A 435 0.55 20.87 15.41
C LEU A 435 0.82 20.92 16.91
N THR A 436 0.01 20.22 17.70
CA THR A 436 0.12 20.17 19.17
C THR A 436 -0.11 18.76 19.71
N GLY A 437 0.31 18.55 20.96
CA GLY A 437 0.26 17.25 21.62
C GLY A 437 1.35 16.32 21.07
N ASP A 438 2.58 16.66 21.42
CA ASP A 438 3.80 15.95 21.03
C ASP A 438 3.99 15.80 19.51
N PRO A 439 3.96 16.91 18.76
CA PRO A 439 4.14 16.87 17.33
C PRO A 439 5.56 16.43 16.94
N GLU A 440 5.64 15.41 16.09
CA GLU A 440 6.86 14.97 15.41
C GLU A 440 6.63 15.09 13.90
N VAL A 441 7.45 15.89 13.23
CA VAL A 441 7.42 16.09 11.78
C VAL A 441 8.74 15.62 11.20
N TRP A 442 8.66 14.89 10.11
CA TRP A 442 9.84 14.49 9.37
C TRP A 442 9.66 14.57 7.87
N GLU A 443 10.75 14.90 7.19
CA GLU A 443 10.86 14.91 5.74
C GLU A 443 12.24 14.39 5.36
N GLY A 444 12.29 13.20 4.77
CA GLY A 444 13.54 12.47 4.61
C GLY A 444 14.21 12.23 5.97
N GLU A 445 15.34 12.90 6.21
CA GLU A 445 16.12 12.78 7.45
C GLU A 445 15.88 13.93 8.44
N ASN A 446 15.32 15.03 7.95
CA ASN A 446 15.05 16.20 8.77
C ASN A 446 13.93 15.85 9.75
N ARG A 447 14.20 15.98 11.05
CA ARG A 447 13.20 15.76 12.10
C ARG A 447 13.03 17.01 12.92
N VAL A 448 11.78 17.36 13.18
CA VAL A 448 11.40 18.48 14.01
C VAL A 448 10.40 17.97 15.04
N SER A 449 10.68 18.21 16.31
CA SER A 449 9.80 17.87 17.42
C SER A 449 9.78 19.00 18.44
N GLY A 450 8.65 19.16 19.11
CA GLY A 450 8.44 20.18 20.12
C GLY A 450 7.16 19.91 20.91
N GLU A 451 6.74 20.87 21.72
CA GLU A 451 5.40 20.86 22.33
C GLU A 451 4.35 21.35 21.31
N ALA A 452 4.74 22.35 20.51
CA ALA A 452 3.96 22.84 19.39
C ALA A 452 4.88 23.14 18.20
N ILE A 453 4.40 22.85 17.00
CA ILE A 453 5.07 23.22 15.75
C ILE A 453 4.08 24.03 14.92
N LEU A 454 4.45 25.27 14.60
CA LEU A 454 3.69 26.16 13.74
C LEU A 454 4.39 26.27 12.38
N PHE A 455 3.68 25.94 11.32
CA PHE A 455 4.08 26.17 9.94
C PHE A 455 3.30 27.37 9.41
N ASP A 456 4.00 28.44 9.05
CA ASP A 456 3.48 29.54 8.25
C ASP A 456 3.90 29.29 6.79
N ILE A 457 2.95 28.80 5.99
CA ILE A 457 3.19 28.41 4.60
C ILE A 457 3.36 29.66 3.73
N SER A 458 2.64 30.75 4.06
CA SER A 458 2.69 32.00 3.29
C SER A 458 4.07 32.68 3.36
N ARG A 459 4.72 32.58 4.53
CA ARG A 459 6.04 33.17 4.80
C ARG A 459 7.18 32.15 4.77
N ASN A 460 6.87 30.90 4.43
CA ASN A 460 7.81 29.78 4.45
C ASN A 460 8.61 29.69 5.76
N ARG A 461 7.92 29.86 6.90
CA ARG A 461 8.52 29.93 8.24
C ARG A 461 8.01 28.79 9.10
N VAL A 462 8.93 28.12 9.81
CA VAL A 462 8.59 27.09 10.80
C VAL A 462 9.02 27.59 12.17
N GLU A 463 8.10 27.60 13.12
CA GLU A 463 8.36 27.96 14.51
C GLU A 463 8.10 26.75 15.41
N VAL A 464 9.09 26.38 16.21
CA VAL A 464 9.00 25.24 17.13
C VAL A 464 9.03 25.79 18.54
N LYS A 465 7.96 25.56 19.29
CA LYS A 465 7.90 25.93 20.70
C LYS A 465 8.28 24.72 21.55
N GLY A 466 9.32 24.91 22.37
CA GLY A 466 9.63 24.00 23.47
C GLY A 466 8.80 24.37 24.68
N GLY A 467 8.23 23.37 25.35
CA GLY A 467 7.46 23.55 26.57
C GLY A 467 8.30 23.66 27.83
N VAL A 468 7.62 23.91 28.96
CA VAL A 468 8.21 24.13 30.29
C VAL A 468 9.18 23.01 30.70
N ASN A 469 8.93 21.77 30.26
CA ASN A 469 9.76 20.60 30.55
C ASN A 469 10.42 19.94 29.31
N ARG A 470 10.29 20.51 28.10
CA ARG A 470 10.84 19.91 26.86
C ARG A 470 11.35 20.98 25.89
N ARG A 471 12.63 20.94 25.54
CA ARG A 471 13.20 21.81 24.50
C ARG A 471 12.72 21.38 23.11
N GLY A 472 12.43 22.33 22.22
CA GLY A 472 12.26 22.05 20.81
C GLY A 472 13.53 21.42 20.24
N LYS A 473 13.40 20.30 19.54
CA LYS A 473 14.51 19.58 18.91
C LYS A 473 14.31 19.62 17.40
N ALA A 474 15.21 20.30 16.71
CA ALA A 474 15.31 20.26 15.26
C ALA A 474 16.62 19.56 14.90
N LYS A 475 16.54 18.43 14.20
CA LYS A 475 17.67 17.77 13.57
C LYS A 475 17.60 18.07 12.09
N ILE A 476 18.31 19.13 11.69
CA ILE A 476 18.37 19.61 10.32
C ILE A 476 19.69 19.13 9.72
N TYR A 477 19.62 18.39 8.63
CA TYR A 477 20.79 17.97 7.89
C TYR A 477 21.07 19.00 6.79
N PRO A 478 22.24 19.67 6.79
CA PRO A 478 22.58 20.60 5.72
C PRO A 478 22.69 19.84 4.39
N GLU A 479 22.08 20.38 3.32
CA GLU A 479 22.46 19.99 1.96
C GLU A 479 23.97 20.27 1.80
N LYS A 480 24.77 19.25 1.51
CA LYS A 480 26.20 19.43 1.26
C LYS A 480 26.35 20.35 0.04
N GLY A 481 26.78 21.58 0.30
CA GLY A 481 27.23 22.51 -0.71
C GLY A 481 28.32 21.86 -1.56
N PHE A 482 28.21 22.09 -2.86
CA PHE A 482 29.23 21.76 -3.86
C PHE A 482 30.59 22.31 -3.40
N GLU A 483 31.56 21.42 -3.16
CA GLU A 483 32.96 21.82 -3.15
C GLU A 483 33.35 22.30 -4.55
N LYS A 484 33.95 23.49 -4.59
CA LYS A 484 34.49 24.13 -5.79
C LYS A 484 35.49 23.19 -6.46
N PHE A 485 35.21 22.79 -7.71
CA PHE A 485 36.25 22.34 -8.62
C PHE A 485 37.06 23.55 -9.10
N LYS A 486 38.38 23.40 -9.14
CA LYS A 486 39.38 24.34 -9.66
C LYS A 486 39.12 24.72 -11.10
#